data_AF-A0A7W1IIA0-F1
#
_entry.id   AF-A0A7W1IIA0-F1
#
_cell.length_a   1.000
_cell.length_b   1.000
_cell.length_c   1.000
_cell.angle_alpha   90.00
_cell.angle_beta   90.00
_cell.angle_gamma   90.00
#
_symmetry.space_group_name_H-M   'P 1'
#
loop_
_entity.id
_entity.type
_entity.pdbx_description
1 polymer ?
#
loop_
_entity_poly.entity_id
_entity_poly.type
_entity_poly.pdbx_seq_one_letter_code
_entity_poly.pdbx_strand_id
1 'polypeptide(L)'
;MAREIRMVSDAVRHATEILRRERRTQLGPGATFEERRDAAAAMASDMCWLDADEDLRETVTTAEEIEVNGDLYRRLDQPSSATYHGRWGDHYIEEALYRKVGVRNGPTIKPIELRVGVIKNMTPDMARIVGELGAEAGSRSVAKTLRVTGLAPPSRAFIAKRTGLVPIPVEI
;
A
#
# COMPACT_ATOMS: atom_id res chain seq x y z
N MET A 1 33.47 -16.25 -12.46
CA MET A 1 32.30 -15.55 -11.90
C MET A 1 32.64 -15.10 -10.49
N ALA A 2 32.77 -13.80 -10.25
CA ALA A 2 32.99 -13.27 -8.91
C ALA A 2 31.69 -13.39 -8.09
N ARG A 3 31.77 -13.91 -6.87
CA ARG A 3 30.64 -14.04 -5.96
C ARG A 3 30.38 -12.67 -5.35
N GLU A 4 29.28 -12.02 -5.73
CA GLU A 4 28.87 -10.77 -5.12
C GLU A 4 28.49 -11.03 -3.65
N ILE A 5 29.32 -10.53 -2.73
CA ILE A 5 29.04 -10.59 -1.30
C ILE A 5 28.17 -9.40 -0.96
N ARG A 6 26.88 -9.64 -0.71
CA ARG A 6 25.96 -8.60 -0.24
C ARG A 6 26.41 -8.12 1.13
N MET A 7 26.85 -6.86 1.23
CA MET A 7 27.11 -6.24 2.53
C MET A 7 25.78 -5.99 3.25
N VAL A 8 25.73 -6.34 4.54
CA VAL A 8 24.53 -6.24 5.37
C VAL A 8 24.85 -5.36 6.57
N SER A 9 24.05 -4.32 6.78
CA SER A 9 24.20 -3.36 7.88
C SER A 9 23.86 -3.99 9.23
N ASP A 10 24.34 -3.37 10.32
CA ASP A 10 24.08 -3.85 11.68
C ASP A 10 22.59 -3.80 12.04
N ALA A 11 21.85 -2.82 11.54
CA ALA A 11 20.39 -2.76 11.69
C ALA A 11 19.71 -4.00 11.09
N VAL A 12 20.13 -4.44 9.90
CA VAL A 12 19.57 -5.64 9.26
C VAL A 12 19.98 -6.91 10.01
N ARG A 13 21.20 -6.96 10.57
CA ARG A 13 21.62 -8.07 11.45
C ARG A 13 20.74 -8.16 12.68
N HIS A 14 20.50 -7.04 13.34
CA HIS A 14 19.65 -6.96 14.53
C HIS A 14 18.20 -7.37 14.22
N ALA A 15 17.59 -6.84 13.16
CA ALA A 15 16.26 -7.25 12.71
C ALA A 15 16.20 -8.76 12.38
N THR A 16 17.25 -9.30 11.77
CA THR A 16 17.35 -10.73 11.46
C THR A 16 17.40 -11.59 12.73
N GLU A 17 18.08 -11.13 13.78
CA GLU A 17 18.14 -11.81 15.07
C GLU A 17 16.77 -11.86 15.76
N ILE A 18 16.05 -10.73 15.76
CA ILE A 18 14.68 -10.64 16.26
C ILE A 18 13.78 -11.63 15.49
N LEU A 19 13.78 -11.55 14.15
CA LEU A 19 12.99 -12.43 13.30
C LEU A 19 13.28 -13.93 13.55
N ARG A 20 14.55 -14.29 13.73
CA ARG A 20 14.95 -15.67 14.02
C ARG A 20 14.44 -16.13 15.39
N ARG A 21 14.51 -15.25 16.39
CA ARG A 21 14.02 -15.54 17.75
C ARG A 21 12.51 -15.79 17.72
N GLU A 22 11.74 -14.85 17.18
CA GLU A 22 10.27 -14.94 17.14
C GLU A 22 9.80 -16.18 16.38
N ARG A 23 10.42 -16.47 15.23
CA ARG A 23 10.09 -17.68 14.48
C ARG A 23 10.36 -18.97 15.25
N ARG A 24 11.46 -19.05 15.99
CA ARG A 24 11.76 -20.24 16.84
C ARG A 24 10.72 -20.40 17.93
N THR A 25 10.28 -19.29 18.54
CA THR A 25 9.20 -19.29 19.54
C THR A 25 7.89 -19.81 18.94
N GLN A 26 7.53 -19.39 17.73
CA GLN A 26 6.25 -19.78 17.11
C GLN A 26 6.22 -21.22 16.58
N LEU A 27 7.27 -21.68 15.90
CA LEU A 27 7.24 -22.94 15.15
C LEU A 27 7.94 -24.11 15.87
N GLY A 28 8.72 -23.81 16.91
CA GLY A 28 9.54 -24.82 17.59
C GLY A 28 10.71 -25.36 16.75
N PRO A 29 11.47 -26.34 17.28
CA PRO A 29 12.69 -26.85 16.66
C PRO A 29 12.46 -27.78 15.48
N GLY A 30 11.28 -28.39 15.36
CA GLY A 30 10.94 -29.37 14.33
C GLY A 30 10.48 -28.79 12.99
N ALA A 31 10.29 -27.47 12.92
CA ALA A 31 9.78 -26.80 11.72
C ALA A 31 10.67 -27.05 10.50
N THR A 32 10.06 -27.28 9.35
CA THR A 32 10.73 -27.43 8.05
C THR A 32 11.37 -26.12 7.60
N PHE A 33 12.17 -26.18 6.52
CA PHE A 33 12.73 -24.95 5.93
C PHE A 33 11.63 -24.05 5.34
N GLU A 34 10.65 -24.64 4.67
CA GLU A 34 9.53 -23.93 4.04
C GLU A 34 8.68 -23.20 5.07
N GLU A 35 8.20 -23.87 6.11
CA GLU A 35 7.44 -23.24 7.20
C GLU A 35 8.21 -22.08 7.85
N ARG A 36 9.53 -22.25 8.01
CA ARG A 36 10.40 -21.20 8.54
C ARG A 36 10.60 -20.00 7.60
N ARG A 37 10.45 -20.19 6.29
CA ARG A 37 10.52 -19.12 5.29
C ARG A 37 9.18 -18.42 5.19
N ASP A 38 8.07 -19.15 5.23
CA ASP A 38 6.73 -18.60 5.19
C ASP A 38 6.44 -17.76 6.43
N ALA A 39 6.78 -18.24 7.63
CA ALA A 39 6.63 -17.44 8.85
C ALA A 39 7.50 -16.17 8.82
N ALA A 40 8.73 -16.26 8.28
CA ALA A 40 9.60 -15.10 8.14
C ALA A 40 9.05 -14.07 7.13
N ALA A 41 8.45 -14.55 6.03
CA ALA A 41 7.82 -13.69 5.03
C ALA A 41 6.56 -13.03 5.58
N ALA A 42 5.72 -13.77 6.31
CA ALA A 42 4.53 -13.23 6.98
C ALA A 42 4.90 -12.12 7.98
N MET A 43 5.85 -12.36 8.87
CA MET A 43 6.33 -11.35 9.82
C MET A 43 6.88 -10.10 9.12
N ALA A 44 7.66 -10.29 8.05
CA ALA A 44 8.19 -9.16 7.28
C ALA A 44 7.07 -8.38 6.58
N SER A 45 6.04 -9.07 6.06
CA SER A 45 4.86 -8.43 5.48
C SER A 45 4.10 -7.63 6.53
N ASP A 46 3.89 -8.16 7.73
CA ASP A 46 3.21 -7.46 8.82
C ASP A 46 3.97 -6.21 9.26
N MET A 47 5.31 -6.30 9.37
CA MET A 47 6.17 -5.14 9.68
C MET A 47 6.04 -4.06 8.61
N CYS A 48 6.12 -4.42 7.32
CA CYS A 48 5.98 -3.46 6.24
C CYS A 48 4.55 -2.92 6.09
N TRP A 49 3.54 -3.69 6.48
CA TRP A 49 2.15 -3.21 6.53
C TRP A 49 1.99 -2.16 7.64
N LEU A 50 2.52 -2.43 8.84
CA LEU A 50 2.43 -1.51 9.98
C LEU A 50 3.13 -0.18 9.68
N ASP A 51 4.36 -0.24 9.16
CA ASP A 51 5.15 0.91 8.75
C ASP A 51 4.39 1.78 7.72
N ALA A 52 3.83 1.14 6.68
CA ALA A 52 3.02 1.85 5.68
C ALA A 52 1.71 2.43 6.25
N ASP A 53 1.07 1.74 7.20
CA ASP A 53 -0.16 2.22 7.85
C ASP A 53 0.11 3.45 8.73
N GLU A 54 1.23 3.45 9.45
CA GLU A 54 1.70 4.58 10.25
C GLU A 54 2.03 5.78 9.34
N ASP A 55 2.81 5.58 8.29
CA ASP A 55 3.15 6.62 7.30
C ASP A 55 1.89 7.27 6.68
N LEU A 56 0.89 6.46 6.32
CA LEU A 56 -0.37 6.96 5.77
C LEU A 56 -1.14 7.80 6.79
N ARG A 57 -1.18 7.37 8.07
CA ARG A 57 -1.85 8.11 9.14
C ARG A 57 -1.14 9.41 9.46
N GLU A 58 0.18 9.42 9.51
CA GLU A 58 0.99 10.63 9.69
C GLU A 58 0.79 11.62 8.53
N THR A 59 0.50 11.09 7.35
CA THR A 59 0.15 11.91 6.19
C THR A 59 -1.28 12.45 6.27
N VAL A 60 -2.13 12.18 7.25
CA VAL A 60 -3.47 12.81 7.35
C VAL A 60 -3.36 14.27 7.81
N THR A 61 -4.17 15.17 7.25
CA THR A 61 -4.20 16.58 7.68
C THR A 61 -5.42 16.88 8.53
N THR A 62 -5.20 17.68 9.57
CA THR A 62 -6.24 18.19 10.48
C THR A 62 -6.54 19.68 10.29
N ALA A 63 -5.89 20.33 9.31
CA ALA A 63 -6.07 21.75 9.05
C ALA A 63 -7.51 22.10 8.64
N GLU A 64 -8.01 23.26 9.04
CA GLU A 64 -9.37 23.69 8.65
C GLU A 64 -9.46 24.06 7.16
N GLU A 65 -8.35 24.55 6.61
CA GLU A 65 -8.24 24.92 5.20
C GLU A 65 -6.90 24.44 4.63
N ILE A 66 -6.91 24.08 3.34
CA ILE A 66 -5.72 23.69 2.59
C ILE A 66 -5.75 24.36 1.22
N GLU A 67 -4.57 24.57 0.65
CA GLU A 67 -4.41 25.00 -0.74
C GLU A 67 -4.02 23.82 -1.63
N VAL A 68 -4.71 23.67 -2.76
CA VAL A 68 -4.42 22.64 -3.76
C VAL A 68 -4.41 23.30 -5.13
N ASN A 69 -3.25 23.30 -5.80
CA ASN A 69 -3.07 23.90 -7.12
C ASN A 69 -3.56 25.36 -7.20
N GLY A 70 -3.33 26.16 -6.16
CA GLY A 70 -3.77 27.56 -6.07
C GLY A 70 -5.24 27.77 -5.67
N ASP A 71 -6.02 26.70 -5.52
CA ASP A 71 -7.40 26.76 -5.06
C ASP A 71 -7.49 26.47 -3.55
N LEU A 72 -8.27 27.29 -2.83
CA LEU A 72 -8.52 27.09 -1.40
C LEU A 72 -9.67 26.08 -1.18
N TYR A 73 -9.43 25.11 -0.30
CA TYR A 73 -10.40 24.12 0.12
C TYR A 73 -10.61 24.18 1.62
N ARG A 74 -11.86 24.01 2.06
CA ARG A 74 -12.24 23.96 3.47
C ARG A 74 -12.66 22.56 3.87
N ARG A 75 -12.25 22.17 5.07
CA ARG A 75 -12.64 20.94 5.74
C ARG A 75 -14.16 20.88 5.93
N LEU A 76 -14.71 19.68 5.82
CA LEU A 76 -16.10 19.38 6.15
C LEU A 76 -16.16 18.60 7.47
N ASP A 77 -17.14 18.93 8.30
CA ASP A 77 -17.33 18.31 9.63
C ASP A 77 -17.84 16.86 9.58
N GLN A 78 -18.34 16.43 8.42
CA GLN A 78 -18.86 15.07 8.27
C GLN A 78 -17.75 14.01 8.45
N PRO A 79 -17.98 12.96 9.26
CA PRO A 79 -17.06 11.84 9.34
C PRO A 79 -16.81 11.22 7.97
N SER A 80 -15.55 10.86 7.70
CA SER A 80 -15.19 10.23 6.44
C SER A 80 -13.95 9.36 6.59
N SER A 81 -13.96 8.25 5.86
CA SER A 81 -12.87 7.27 5.80
C SER A 81 -12.72 6.72 4.38
N ALA A 82 -11.57 6.16 4.06
CA ALA A 82 -11.35 5.40 2.83
C ALA A 82 -10.47 4.18 3.10
N THR A 83 -10.64 3.16 2.25
CA THR A 83 -9.70 2.03 2.19
C THR A 83 -8.72 2.27 1.05
N TYR A 84 -7.43 2.17 1.36
CA TYR A 84 -6.33 2.21 0.40
C TYR A 84 -5.66 0.85 0.31
N HIS A 85 -5.50 0.35 -0.90
CA HIS A 85 -4.86 -0.93 -1.17
C HIS A 85 -3.36 -0.71 -1.29
N GLY A 86 -2.65 -1.09 -0.24
CA GLY A 86 -1.21 -1.14 -0.12
C GLY A 86 -0.63 -2.43 -0.72
N ARG A 87 0.69 -2.44 -0.92
CA ARG A 87 1.41 -3.66 -1.33
C ARG A 87 1.24 -4.81 -0.33
N TRP A 88 1.22 -4.47 0.96
CA TRP A 88 1.23 -5.42 2.08
C TRP A 88 -0.14 -5.63 2.71
N GLY A 89 -1.19 -4.93 2.23
CA GLY A 89 -2.54 -5.10 2.72
C GLY A 89 -3.40 -3.87 2.49
N ASP A 90 -4.64 -3.96 2.97
CA ASP A 90 -5.58 -2.84 2.95
C ASP A 90 -5.33 -1.94 4.17
N HIS A 91 -5.42 -0.63 3.97
CA HIS A 91 -5.26 0.40 5.00
C HIS A 91 -6.57 1.17 5.13
N TYR A 92 -7.17 1.18 6.31
CA TYR A 92 -8.38 1.95 6.60
C TYR A 92 -7.99 3.27 7.26
N ILE A 93 -8.15 4.37 6.51
CA ILE A 93 -7.71 5.70 6.93
C ILE A 93 -8.91 6.63 7.09
N GLU A 94 -9.03 7.20 8.29
CA GLU A 94 -9.96 8.27 8.61
C GLU A 94 -9.34 9.61 8.21
N GLU A 95 -10.02 10.36 7.35
CA GLU A 95 -9.61 11.70 6.97
C GLU A 95 -10.85 12.48 6.53
N ALA A 96 -10.96 13.74 6.97
CA ALA A 96 -12.06 14.60 6.59
C ALA A 96 -12.09 14.83 5.07
N LEU A 97 -13.29 15.09 4.54
CA LEU A 97 -13.44 15.56 3.17
C LEU A 97 -13.23 17.07 3.10
N TYR A 98 -12.69 17.55 1.99
CA TYR A 98 -12.48 18.96 1.73
C TYR A 98 -13.24 19.38 0.49
N ARG A 99 -13.85 20.57 0.52
CA ARG A 99 -14.57 21.16 -0.61
C ARG A 99 -13.98 22.51 -0.95
N LYS A 100 -13.86 22.80 -2.26
CA LYS A 100 -13.40 24.10 -2.75
C LYS A 100 -14.27 25.23 -2.19
N VAL A 101 -13.62 26.26 -1.63
CA VAL A 101 -14.30 27.43 -1.07
C VAL A 101 -15.07 28.16 -2.17
N GLY A 102 -16.29 28.60 -1.86
CA GLY A 102 -17.17 29.27 -2.82
C GLY A 102 -17.94 28.33 -3.77
N VAL A 103 -17.66 27.03 -3.77
CA VAL A 103 -18.38 26.04 -4.60
C VAL A 103 -19.39 25.27 -3.75
N ARG A 104 -20.69 25.55 -3.93
CA ARG A 104 -21.76 24.79 -3.27
C ARG A 104 -21.97 23.46 -3.99
N ASN A 105 -22.09 22.37 -3.22
CA ASN A 105 -22.31 21.00 -3.74
C ASN A 105 -21.25 20.52 -4.76
N GLY A 106 -20.05 21.11 -4.72
CA GLY A 106 -18.94 20.71 -5.58
C GLY A 106 -18.30 19.38 -5.17
N PRO A 107 -17.44 18.82 -6.04
CA PRO A 107 -16.68 17.61 -5.74
C PRO A 107 -15.84 17.83 -4.47
N THR A 108 -15.68 16.75 -3.71
CA THR A 108 -14.85 16.74 -2.50
C THR A 108 -13.60 15.92 -2.73
N ILE A 109 -12.55 16.25 -2.00
CA ILE A 109 -11.27 15.54 -2.04
C ILE A 109 -10.90 15.01 -0.66
N LYS A 110 -10.08 13.96 -0.64
CA LYS A 110 -9.29 13.54 0.53
C LYS A 110 -7.85 13.99 0.32
N PRO A 111 -7.30 14.91 1.13
CA PRO A 111 -5.96 15.46 0.91
C PRO A 111 -4.85 14.40 0.92
N ILE A 112 -5.01 13.30 1.64
CA ILE A 112 -4.06 12.18 1.63
C ILE A 112 -3.89 11.60 0.22
N GLU A 113 -4.96 11.54 -0.58
CA GLU A 113 -4.91 10.97 -1.92
C GLU A 113 -3.98 11.76 -2.85
N LEU A 114 -3.95 13.08 -2.67
CA LEU A 114 -3.08 13.98 -3.43
C LEU A 114 -1.63 13.92 -2.91
N ARG A 115 -1.44 13.90 -1.60
CA ARG A 115 -0.09 13.89 -0.98
C ARG A 115 0.66 12.59 -1.21
N VAL A 116 -0.05 11.46 -1.12
CA VAL A 116 0.52 10.12 -1.32
C VAL A 116 0.54 9.75 -2.81
N GLY A 117 -0.29 10.39 -3.64
CA GLY A 117 -0.43 10.02 -5.05
C GLY A 117 -1.27 8.76 -5.26
N VAL A 118 -2.33 8.59 -4.46
CA VAL A 118 -3.23 7.43 -4.54
C VAL A 118 -3.89 7.36 -5.92
N ILE A 119 -3.81 6.20 -6.56
CA ILE A 119 -4.40 5.95 -7.89
C ILE A 119 -5.58 5.01 -7.73
N LYS A 120 -6.80 5.57 -7.81
CA LYS A 120 -8.05 4.81 -7.69
C LYS A 120 -8.05 3.89 -6.45
N ASN A 121 -7.79 4.43 -5.26
CA ASN A 121 -7.69 3.67 -3.99
C ASN A 121 -6.50 2.71 -3.88
N MET A 122 -5.51 2.75 -4.77
CA MET A 122 -4.26 2.01 -4.59
C MET A 122 -3.14 2.98 -4.23
N THR A 123 -2.24 2.53 -3.36
CA THR A 123 -0.92 3.16 -3.22
C THR A 123 -0.19 3.19 -4.57
N PRO A 124 0.70 4.16 -4.84
CA PRO A 124 1.33 4.32 -6.15
C PRO A 124 2.05 3.05 -6.62
N ASP A 125 2.72 2.37 -5.71
CA ASP A 125 3.49 1.18 -6.01
C ASP A 125 2.59 -0.04 -6.28
N MET A 126 1.50 -0.20 -5.53
CA MET A 126 0.51 -1.24 -5.80
C MET A 126 -0.19 -1.02 -7.14
N ALA A 127 -0.55 0.23 -7.45
CA ALA A 127 -1.14 0.59 -8.73
C ALA A 127 -0.22 0.22 -9.90
N ARG A 128 1.08 0.50 -9.76
CA ARG A 128 2.10 0.15 -10.75
C ARG A 128 2.21 -1.36 -10.95
N ILE A 129 2.34 -2.15 -9.87
CA ILE A 129 2.43 -3.62 -9.95
C ILE A 129 1.17 -4.21 -10.62
N VAL A 130 -0.02 -3.76 -10.22
CA VAL A 130 -1.28 -4.23 -10.80
C VAL A 130 -1.40 -3.85 -12.28
N GLY A 131 -0.94 -2.65 -12.66
CA GLY A 131 -0.89 -2.20 -14.05
C GLY A 131 0.04 -3.04 -14.90
N GLU A 132 1.28 -3.26 -14.44
CA GLU A 132 2.29 -4.08 -15.10
C GLU A 132 1.77 -5.53 -15.32
N LEU A 133 1.31 -6.19 -14.25
CA LEU A 133 0.79 -7.57 -14.36
C LEU A 133 -0.51 -7.65 -15.15
N GLY A 134 -1.34 -6.60 -15.08
CA GLY A 134 -2.63 -6.53 -15.77
C GLY A 134 -2.51 -6.38 -17.28
N ALA A 135 -1.37 -5.86 -17.78
CA ALA A 135 -1.10 -5.78 -19.21
C ALA A 135 -0.88 -7.16 -19.85
N GLU A 136 -0.33 -8.12 -19.08
CA GLU A 136 0.06 -9.44 -19.58
C GLU A 136 -0.94 -10.54 -19.21
N ALA A 137 -1.75 -10.34 -18.17
CA ALA A 137 -2.60 -11.38 -17.64
C ALA A 137 -3.96 -10.89 -17.14
N GLY A 138 -4.97 -11.75 -17.25
CA GLY A 138 -6.31 -11.46 -16.71
C GLY A 138 -6.30 -11.32 -15.18
N SER A 139 -7.26 -10.56 -14.64
CA SER A 139 -7.38 -10.23 -13.20
C SER A 139 -7.28 -11.41 -12.23
N ARG A 140 -7.73 -12.61 -12.64
CA ARG A 140 -7.59 -13.84 -11.84
C ARG A 140 -6.14 -14.28 -11.71
N SER A 141 -5.38 -14.21 -12.80
CA SER A 141 -3.96 -14.55 -12.82
C SER A 141 -3.17 -13.54 -12.02
N VAL A 142 -3.42 -12.23 -12.22
CA VAL A 142 -2.81 -11.15 -11.44
C VAL A 142 -3.02 -11.35 -9.94
N ALA A 143 -4.27 -11.56 -9.50
CA ALA A 143 -4.56 -11.79 -8.08
C ALA A 143 -3.88 -13.06 -7.52
N LYS A 144 -3.68 -14.09 -8.35
CA LYS A 144 -2.95 -15.30 -7.95
C LYS A 144 -1.46 -15.02 -7.81
N THR A 145 -0.84 -14.36 -8.78
CA THR A 145 0.58 -13.99 -8.77
C THR A 145 0.92 -13.12 -7.56
N LEU A 146 0.10 -12.12 -7.28
CA LEU A 146 0.28 -11.25 -6.12
C LEU A 146 0.30 -12.06 -4.80
N ARG A 147 -0.65 -12.97 -4.59
CA ARG A 147 -0.66 -13.82 -3.39
C ARG A 147 0.55 -14.75 -3.29
N VAL A 148 0.90 -15.42 -4.40
CA VAL A 148 2.03 -16.36 -4.43
C VAL A 148 3.37 -15.66 -4.19
N THR A 149 3.47 -14.38 -4.55
CA THR A 149 4.67 -13.56 -4.30
C THR A 149 4.70 -12.92 -2.90
N GLY A 150 3.71 -13.22 -2.05
CA GLY A 150 3.62 -12.70 -0.68
C GLY A 150 3.01 -11.31 -0.58
N LEU A 151 2.35 -10.81 -1.63
CA LEU A 151 1.61 -9.55 -1.62
C LEU A 151 0.15 -9.78 -1.24
N ALA A 152 -0.50 -8.73 -0.73
CA ALA A 152 -1.92 -8.76 -0.35
C ALA A 152 -2.74 -7.95 -1.37
N PRO A 153 -3.23 -8.58 -2.46
CA PRO A 153 -3.93 -7.86 -3.52
C PRO A 153 -5.32 -7.40 -3.12
N PRO A 154 -5.83 -6.29 -3.71
CA PRO A 154 -7.26 -6.00 -3.68
C PRO A 154 -8.06 -7.13 -4.31
N SER A 155 -9.37 -7.12 -4.06
CA SER A 155 -10.25 -8.15 -4.61
C SER A 155 -10.12 -8.30 -6.13
N ARG A 156 -10.32 -9.51 -6.65
CA ARG A 156 -10.28 -9.78 -8.10
C ARG A 156 -11.21 -8.84 -8.89
N ALA A 157 -12.40 -8.58 -8.36
CA ALA A 157 -13.38 -7.69 -8.99
C ALA A 157 -12.88 -6.25 -9.05
N PHE A 158 -12.17 -5.79 -8.02
CA PHE A 158 -11.52 -4.48 -8.00
C PHE A 158 -10.43 -4.37 -9.07
N ILE A 159 -9.59 -5.40 -9.21
CA ILE A 159 -8.54 -5.47 -10.23
C ILE A 159 -9.17 -5.43 -11.63
N ALA A 160 -10.18 -6.27 -11.89
CA ALA A 160 -10.83 -6.38 -13.19
C ALA A 160 -11.39 -5.04 -13.69
N LYS A 161 -11.99 -4.23 -12.79
CA LYS A 161 -12.51 -2.89 -13.11
C LYS A 161 -11.42 -1.88 -13.48
N ARG A 162 -10.15 -2.15 -13.14
CA ARG A 162 -9.03 -1.21 -13.31
C ARG A 162 -8.01 -1.64 -14.36
N THR A 163 -7.84 -2.93 -14.60
CA THR A 163 -6.96 -3.47 -15.65
C THR A 163 -7.62 -3.54 -17.03
N GLY A 164 -8.94 -3.34 -17.11
CA GLY A 164 -9.69 -3.23 -18.37
C GLY A 164 -9.72 -1.83 -18.99
N LEU A 165 -9.03 -0.86 -18.39
CA LEU A 165 -8.91 0.50 -18.92
C LEU A 165 -7.56 0.61 -19.63
N VAL A 166 -7.63 0.85 -20.93
CA VAL A 166 -6.50 1.19 -21.82
C VAL A 166 -5.56 2.17 -21.11
N PRO A 167 -4.22 2.02 -21.21
CA PRO A 167 -3.29 2.97 -20.62
C PRO A 167 -3.62 4.39 -21.11
N ILE A 168 -3.86 5.30 -20.16
CA ILE A 168 -3.87 6.73 -20.44
C ILE A 168 -2.42 7.08 -20.76
N PRO A 169 -2.09 7.57 -21.97
CA PRO A 169 -0.76 8.06 -22.23
C PRO A 169 -0.50 9.23 -21.27
N VAL A 170 0.48 9.06 -20.39
CA VAL A 170 1.06 10.15 -19.62
C VAL A 170 2.15 10.72 -20.52
N GLU A 171 1.83 11.76 -21.27
CA GLU A 171 2.87 12.63 -21.83
C GLU A 171 3.45 13.44 -20.67
N ILE A 172 4.77 13.30 -20.47
CA ILE A 172 5.58 14.17 -19.60
C ILE A 172 6.02 15.37 -20.43
#